data_AF-A0A7W2IBW7-F1
#
_entry.id   AF-A0A7W2IBW7-F1
#
_cell.length_a   1.000
_cell.length_b   1.000
_cell.length_c   1.000
_cell.angle_alpha   90.00
_cell.angle_beta   90.00
_cell.angle_gamma   90.00
#
_symmetry.space_group_name_H-M   'P 1'
#
loop_
_entity.id
_entity.type
_entity.pdbx_description
1 polymer ?
#
loop_
_entity_poly.entity_id
_entity_poly.type
_entity_poly.pdbx_seq_one_letter_code
_entity_poly.pdbx_strand_id
1 'polypeptide(L)'
;MMDNSDQRRQFVGELWRRFEALQQWAIDNWPDTQHPLSSADFVEARKEILALADARHPVPGRHVPEPSEGGPQYEDVTPTPWP
;
A
#
# COMPACT_ATOMS: atom_id res chain seq x y z
N MET A 1 -25.64 -8.99 7.27
CA MET A 1 -24.25 -9.08 6.80
C MET A 1 -23.82 -7.68 6.40
N MET A 2 -22.78 -7.11 7.02
CA MET A 2 -22.20 -5.87 6.49
C MET A 2 -21.64 -6.16 5.11
N ASP A 3 -21.88 -5.25 4.17
CA ASP A 3 -21.24 -5.27 2.86
C ASP A 3 -19.71 -5.21 3.06
N ASN A 4 -18.96 -6.00 2.29
CA ASN A 4 -17.49 -6.01 2.31
C ASN A 4 -16.91 -4.59 2.11
N SER A 5 -17.62 -3.76 1.36
CA SER A 5 -17.30 -2.35 1.10
C SER A 5 -17.34 -1.50 2.37
N ASP A 6 -18.30 -1.75 3.27
CA ASP A 6 -18.44 -1.02 4.54
C ASP A 6 -17.37 -1.43 5.54
N GLN A 7 -17.04 -2.72 5.59
CA GLN A 7 -15.94 -3.23 6.43
C GLN A 7 -14.60 -2.64 6.00
N ARG A 8 -14.35 -2.54 4.69
CA ARG A 8 -13.13 -1.93 4.14
C ARG A 8 -13.02 -0.46 4.50
N ARG A 9 -14.10 0.29 4.40
CA ARG A 9 -14.13 1.72 4.75
C ARG A 9 -13.83 1.94 6.22
N GLN A 10 -14.42 1.12 7.10
CA GLN A 10 -14.14 1.16 8.54
C GLN A 10 -12.68 0.82 8.83
N PHE A 11 -12.14 -0.21 8.17
CA PHE A 11 -10.74 -0.59 8.29
C PHE A 11 -9.79 0.54 7.85
N VAL A 12 -10.02 1.15 6.70
CA VAL A 12 -9.20 2.26 6.20
C VAL A 12 -9.27 3.46 7.14
N GLY A 13 -10.45 3.80 7.66
CA GLY A 13 -10.59 4.89 8.62
C GLY A 13 -9.81 4.64 9.92
N GLU A 14 -9.86 3.42 10.45
CA GLU A 14 -9.09 3.03 11.62
C GLU A 14 -7.59 3.06 11.35
N LEU A 15 -7.16 2.54 10.20
CA LEU A 15 -5.76 2.53 9.78
C LEU A 15 -5.21 3.95 9.63
N TRP A 16 -5.98 4.85 9.00
CA TRP A 16 -5.62 6.26 8.86
C TRP A 16 -5.38 6.93 10.21
N ARG A 17 -6.32 6.77 11.16
CA ARG A 17 -6.19 7.35 12.50
C ARG A 17 -4.95 6.85 13.24
N ARG A 18 -4.65 5.55 13.16
CA ARG A 18 -3.46 4.97 13.79
C ARG A 18 -2.18 5.45 13.13
N PHE A 19 -2.20 5.58 11.81
CA PHE A 19 -1.06 6.09 11.04
C PHE A 19 -0.74 7.55 11.39
N GLU A 20 -1.74 8.41 11.51
CA GLU A 20 -1.53 9.80 11.95
C GLU A 20 -0.90 9.89 13.34
N ALA A 21 -1.38 9.08 14.29
CA ALA A 21 -0.80 9.02 15.63
C ALA A 21 0.66 8.53 15.61
N LEU A 22 0.95 7.51 14.80
CA LEU A 22 2.31 6.99 14.62
C LEU A 22 3.23 8.05 13.98
N GLN A 23 2.75 8.74 12.95
CA GLN A 23 3.49 9.80 12.27
C GLN A 23 3.86 10.91 13.24
N GLN A 24 2.89 11.39 14.03
CA GLN A 24 3.15 12.43 15.02
C GLN A 24 4.18 11.97 16.05
N TRP A 25 4.02 10.76 16.59
CA TRP A 25 4.98 10.18 17.51
C TRP A 25 6.39 10.08 16.90
N ALA A 26 6.51 9.66 15.64
CA ALA A 26 7.79 9.51 14.96
C ALA A 26 8.49 10.86 14.78
N ILE A 27 7.75 11.91 14.39
CA ILE A 27 8.28 13.28 14.27
C ILE A 27 8.76 13.79 15.64
N ASP A 28 7.97 13.58 16.69
CA ASP A 28 8.28 14.11 18.02
C ASP A 28 9.44 13.37 18.73
N ASN A 29 9.67 12.10 18.39
CA ASN A 29 10.64 11.23 19.06
C ASN A 29 11.85 10.89 18.18
N TRP A 30 12.01 11.59 17.05
CA TRP A 30 13.11 11.32 16.12
C TRP A 30 14.47 11.64 16.77
N PRO A 31 15.42 10.70 16.81
CA PRO A 31 16.69 10.90 17.50
C PRO A 31 17.70 11.75 16.71
N ASP A 32 17.57 11.83 15.38
CA ASP A 32 18.51 12.58 14.53
C ASP A 32 18.00 14.01 14.27
N THR A 33 18.44 14.93 15.13
CA THR A 33 18.10 16.36 15.02
C THR A 33 18.73 17.07 13.83
N GLN A 34 19.75 16.48 13.18
CA GLN A 34 20.38 17.06 11.99
C GLN A 34 19.56 16.81 10.72
N HIS A 35 18.78 15.73 10.71
CA HIS A 35 17.87 15.36 9.63
C HIS A 35 16.46 15.14 10.18
N PRO A 36 15.74 16.22 10.55
CA PRO A 36 14.43 16.10 11.17
C PRO A 36 13.42 15.45 10.21
N LEU A 37 12.63 14.53 10.74
CA LEU A 37 11.46 14.03 10.02
C LEU A 37 10.41 15.13 9.91
N SER A 38 9.78 15.19 8.73
CA SER A 38 8.70 16.10 8.43
C SER A 38 7.47 15.32 7.99
N SER A 39 6.33 16.01 7.89
CA SER A 39 5.13 15.38 7.35
C SER A 39 5.27 14.96 5.89
N ALA A 40 6.18 15.60 5.14
CA ALA A 40 6.42 15.29 3.72
C ALA A 40 7.01 13.88 3.52
N ASP A 41 7.78 13.39 4.49
CA ASP A 41 8.43 12.07 4.42
C ASP A 41 7.42 10.90 4.48
N PHE A 42 6.17 11.18 4.85
CA PHE A 42 5.10 10.20 5.00
C PHE A 42 4.06 10.25 3.86
N VAL A 43 4.28 11.08 2.82
CA VAL A 43 3.30 11.29 1.75
C VAL A 43 2.99 10.01 0.97
N GLU A 44 3.99 9.17 0.68
CA GLU A 44 3.77 7.92 -0.04
C GLU A 44 2.92 6.93 0.77
N ALA A 45 3.22 6.77 2.06
CA ALA A 45 2.42 5.94 2.95
C ALA A 45 0.95 6.41 3.04
N ARG A 46 0.72 7.73 3.06
CA ARG A 46 -0.65 8.29 3.02
C ARG A 46 -1.37 7.92 1.72
N LYS A 47 -0.69 8.02 0.58
CA LYS A 47 -1.25 7.63 -0.73
C LYS A 47 -1.61 6.15 -0.75
N GLU A 48 -0.75 5.28 -0.22
CA GLU A 48 -1.02 3.84 -0.13
C GLU A 48 -2.25 3.53 0.73
N ILE A 49 -2.39 4.16 1.90
CA ILE A 49 -3.55 3.97 2.77
C ILE A 49 -4.84 4.43 2.08
N LEU A 50 -4.81 5.57 1.37
CA LEU A 50 -5.96 6.06 0.61
C LEU A 50 -6.30 5.15 -0.58
N ALA A 51 -5.28 4.56 -1.22
CA ALA A 51 -5.49 3.61 -2.32
C ALA A 51 -6.24 2.34 -1.86
N LEU A 52 -6.11 1.92 -0.59
CA LEU A 52 -6.89 0.80 -0.04
C LEU A 52 -8.40 1.09 0.02
N ALA A 53 -8.79 2.37 0.04
CA ALA A 53 -10.20 2.76 0.03
C ALA A 53 -10.83 2.62 -1.36
N ASP A 54 -10.05 2.80 -2.43
CA ASP A 54 -10.55 2.75 -3.79
C ASP A 54 -10.52 1.31 -4.29
N ALA A 55 -11.71 0.72 -4.44
CA ALA A 55 -11.91 -0.65 -4.92
C ALA A 55 -11.31 -0.92 -6.32
N ARG A 56 -10.90 0.13 -7.03
CA ARG A 56 -10.41 0.11 -8.41
C ARG A 56 -8.90 0.06 -8.52
N HIS A 57 -8.16 0.19 -7.43
CA HIS A 57 -6.71 0.03 -7.46
C HIS A 57 -6.36 -1.44 -7.24
N PRO A 58 -5.96 -2.19 -8.29
CA PRO A 58 -5.34 -3.48 -8.07
C PRO A 58 -4.10 -3.25 -7.20
N VAL A 59 -4.00 -3.98 -6.09
CA VAL A 59 -2.77 -4.06 -5.30
C VAL A 59 -1.64 -4.37 -6.28
N PRO A 60 -0.54 -3.59 -6.33
CA PRO A 60 0.56 -3.88 -7.23
C PRO A 60 1.05 -5.30 -6.94
N GLY A 61 0.85 -6.21 -7.88
CA GLY A 61 1.24 -7.62 -7.77
C GLY A 61 0.16 -8.64 -7.40
N ARG A 62 -1.13 -8.29 -7.28
CA ARG A 62 -2.16 -9.28 -6.87
C ARG A 62 -3.37 -9.44 -7.79
N HIS A 63 -3.19 -9.51 -9.11
CA HIS A 63 -4.10 -10.30 -9.96
C HIS A 63 -3.53 -10.34 -11.38
N VAL A 64 -2.53 -11.20 -11.59
CA VAL A 64 -2.46 -11.89 -12.88
C VAL A 64 -3.53 -12.98 -12.76
N PRO A 65 -4.61 -12.95 -13.57
CA PRO A 65 -5.60 -14.03 -13.52
C PRO A 65 -4.90 -15.36 -13.76
N GLU A 66 -5.42 -16.45 -13.22
CA GLU A 66 -4.92 -17.77 -13.64
C GLU A 66 -5.18 -17.97 -15.14
N PRO A 67 -4.40 -18.78 -15.86
CA PRO A 67 -4.62 -19.05 -17.28
C PRO A 67 -6.07 -19.48 -17.62
N SER A 68 -6.72 -20.18 -16.70
CA SER A 68 -8.12 -20.60 -16.78
C SER A 68 -9.13 -19.44 -16.68
N GLU A 69 -8.72 -18.29 -16.14
CA GLU A 69 -9.52 -17.07 -15.99
C GLU A 69 -9.18 -16.01 -17.05
N GLY A 70 -8.40 -16.38 -18.08
CA GLY A 70 -7.95 -15.47 -19.14
C GLY A 70 -6.60 -14.79 -18.86
N GLY A 71 -5.83 -15.32 -17.90
CA GLY A 71 -4.47 -14.88 -17.63
C GLY A 71 -3.43 -15.33 -18.67
N PRO A 72 -2.22 -14.74 -18.65
CA PRO A 72 -1.13 -15.13 -19.52
C PRO A 72 -0.75 -16.60 -19.33
N GLN A 73 -0.63 -17.34 -20.44
CA GLN A 73 -0.18 -18.74 -20.47
C GLN A 73 1.35 -18.89 -20.55
N TYR A 74 2.08 -17.79 -20.35
CA TYR A 74 3.54 -17.73 -20.43
C TYR A 74 4.08 -17.05 -19.19
N GLU A 75 5.25 -17.51 -18.75
CA GLU A 75 6.06 -16.80 -17.76
C GLU A 75 7.05 -15.92 -18.52
N ASP A 76 7.09 -14.63 -18.19
CA ASP A 76 8.12 -13.73 -18.68
C ASP A 76 9.43 -14.03 -17.94
N VAL A 77 10.18 -15.00 -18.46
CA VAL A 77 11.52 -15.29 -17.98
C VAL A 77 12.49 -14.39 -18.72
N THR A 78 13.16 -13.48 -17.99
CA THR A 78 14.34 -12.81 -18.53
C THR A 78 15.40 -13.89 -18.73
N PRO A 79 15.75 -14.27 -19.98
CA PRO A 79 16.70 -15.34 -20.20
C PRO A 79 18.06 -14.89 -19.65
N THR A 80 18.74 -15.78 -18.93
CA THR A 80 20.13 -15.55 -18.52
C THR A 80 20.97 -15.26 -19.78
N PRO A 81 21.85 -14.23 -19.77
CA PRO A 81 22.70 -13.97 -20.92
C PRO A 81 23.55 -15.20 -21.23
N TRP A 82 23.57 -15.60 -22.50
CA TRP A 82 24.41 -16.71 -22.96
C TRP A 82 25.90 -16.37 -22.72
N PRO A 83 26.72 -17.35 -22.29
CA PRO A 83 28.16 -17.17 -22.14
C PRO A 83 28.87 -16.96 -23.48
#